data_AF-A0A127A1D0-F1
#
_entry.id   AF-A0A127A1D0-F1
#
_cell.length_a   1.000
_cell.length_b   1.000
_cell.length_c   1.000
_cell.angle_alpha   90.00
_cell.angle_beta   90.00
_cell.angle_gamma   90.00
#
_symmetry.space_group_name_H-M   'P 1'
#
loop_
_entity.id
_entity.type
_entity.pdbx_description
1 polymer ?
#
loop_
_entity_poly.entity_id
_entity_poly.type
_entity_poly.pdbx_seq_one_letter_code
_entity_poly.pdbx_strand_id
1 'polypeptide(L)'
;MMGIDDVVRAWSLAGTPTAADRLSRYARALVAERPIGPYRPLDDDQEDLAILALYRVDRPHATIGDLHQIPPLALSSYHQMLHDLASEGFGPLMPVPGASAF
;
A
#
# COMPACT_ATOMS: atom_id res chain seq x y z
N MET A 1 -5.12 10.42 11.25
CA MET A 1 -4.66 10.14 9.87
C MET A 1 -3.18 9.90 9.96
N MET A 2 -2.68 8.74 9.55
CA MET A 2 -1.24 8.46 9.59
C MET A 2 -0.53 9.17 8.45
N GLY A 3 0.66 9.69 8.72
CA GLY A 3 1.55 10.24 7.71
C GLY A 3 2.43 9.17 7.08
N ILE A 4 3.21 9.58 6.07
CA ILE A 4 4.19 8.71 5.39
C ILE A 4 5.19 8.12 6.40
N ASP A 5 5.69 8.92 7.32
CA ASP A 5 6.69 8.50 8.32
C ASP A 5 6.16 7.42 9.28
N ASP A 6 4.87 7.48 9.63
CA ASP A 6 4.22 6.48 10.48
C ASP A 6 4.14 5.11 9.78
N VAL A 7 3.78 5.12 8.49
CA VAL A 7 3.70 3.90 7.65
C VAL A 7 5.09 3.29 7.45
N VAL A 8 6.10 4.11 7.17
CA VAL A 8 7.50 3.64 7.06
C VAL A 8 7.97 3.04 8.37
N ARG A 9 7.63 3.65 9.50
CA ARG A 9 7.97 3.14 10.84
C ARG A 9 7.30 1.80 11.10
N ALA A 10 6.01 1.64 10.78
CA ALA A 10 5.29 0.38 10.94
C ALA A 10 5.96 -0.77 10.16
N TRP A 11 6.27 -0.56 8.87
CA TRP A 11 6.98 -1.56 8.07
C TRP A 11 8.41 -1.83 8.53
N SER A 12 9.11 -0.80 9.02
CA SER A 12 10.45 -0.98 9.58
C SER A 12 10.44 -1.82 10.86
N LEU A 13 9.41 -1.68 11.70
CA LEU A 13 9.23 -2.47 12.93
C LEU A 13 8.80 -3.91 12.65
N ALA A 14 8.01 -4.14 11.60
CA ALA A 14 7.62 -5.48 11.15
C ALA A 14 8.79 -6.30 10.57
N GLY A 15 9.96 -5.69 10.38
CA GLY A 15 11.15 -6.37 9.90
C GLY A 15 11.16 -6.61 8.40
N THR A 16 10.39 -5.83 7.62
CA THR A 16 10.42 -5.92 6.15
C THR A 16 11.85 -5.61 5.67
N PRO A 17 12.56 -6.53 4.97
CA PRO A 17 13.97 -6.37 4.59
C PRO A 17 14.21 -5.36 3.45
N THR A 18 13.25 -4.47 3.22
CA THR A 18 13.28 -3.44 2.17
C THR A 18 14.01 -2.20 2.67
N ALA A 19 14.93 -1.67 1.87
CA ALA A 19 15.65 -0.43 2.21
C ALA A 19 14.67 0.73 2.50
N ALA A 20 14.99 1.55 3.52
CA ALA A 20 14.13 2.62 4.02
C ALA A 20 13.67 3.63 2.93
N ASP A 21 14.51 3.91 1.94
CA ASP A 21 14.17 4.78 0.81
C ASP A 21 13.04 4.19 -0.05
N ARG A 22 13.05 2.87 -0.25
CA ARG A 22 12.03 2.17 -1.02
C ARG A 22 10.72 2.04 -0.23
N LEU A 23 10.80 1.77 1.08
CA LEU A 23 9.62 1.83 1.97
C LEU A 23 8.97 3.22 1.94
N SER A 24 9.77 4.29 1.91
CA SER A 24 9.26 5.67 1.82
C SER A 24 8.49 5.93 0.52
N ARG A 25 8.93 5.35 -0.61
CA ARG A 25 8.21 5.47 -1.89
C ARG A 25 6.89 4.71 -1.88
N TYR A 26 6.87 3.50 -1.34
CA TYR A 26 5.64 2.73 -1.15
C TYR A 26 4.65 3.45 -0.21
N ALA A 27 5.13 4.01 0.89
CA ALA A 27 4.28 4.73 1.83
C ALA A 27 3.69 5.99 1.20
N ARG A 28 4.49 6.74 0.43
CA ARG A 28 4.00 7.89 -0.36
C ARG A 28 2.94 7.49 -1.36
N ALA A 29 3.17 6.44 -2.15
CA ALA A 29 2.22 5.99 -3.16
C ALA A 29 0.91 5.53 -2.50
N LEU A 30 1.00 4.75 -1.43
CA LEU A 30 -0.15 4.26 -0.70
C LEU A 30 -0.95 5.42 -0.10
N VAL A 31 -0.31 6.35 0.63
CA VAL A 31 -0.98 7.51 1.24
C VAL A 31 -1.57 8.48 0.21
N ALA A 32 -0.89 8.69 -0.92
CA ALA A 32 -1.34 9.60 -1.98
C ALA A 32 -2.58 9.08 -2.69
N GLU A 33 -2.65 7.78 -2.97
CA GLU A 33 -3.85 7.18 -3.58
C GLU A 33 -4.93 6.89 -2.51
N ARG A 34 -4.51 6.55 -1.29
CA ARG A 34 -5.40 6.07 -0.22
C ARG A 34 -4.96 6.55 1.17
N PRO A 35 -5.76 7.37 1.88
CA PRO A 35 -5.43 7.77 3.23
C PRO A 35 -5.29 6.56 4.17
N ILE A 36 -4.32 6.59 5.09
CA ILE A 36 -4.15 5.51 6.09
C ILE A 36 -4.87 5.87 7.39
N GLY A 37 -5.69 4.94 7.87
CA GLY A 37 -6.48 5.08 9.08
C GLY A 37 -6.52 3.79 9.92
N PRO A 38 -7.43 3.71 10.90
CA PRO A 38 -7.64 2.50 11.68
C PRO A 38 -7.90 1.30 10.77
N TYR A 39 -7.31 0.15 11.10
CA TYR A 39 -7.49 -1.07 10.34
C TYR A 39 -8.96 -1.45 10.25
N ARG A 40 -9.36 -1.81 9.04
CA ARG A 40 -10.60 -2.51 8.74
C ARG A 40 -10.29 -3.56 7.68
N PRO A 41 -11.01 -4.69 7.65
CA PRO A 41 -10.93 -5.64 6.56
C PRO A 41 -11.20 -4.92 5.23
N LEU A 42 -10.34 -5.16 4.24
CA LEU A 42 -10.56 -4.73 2.86
C LEU A 42 -11.37 -5.82 2.17
N ASP A 43 -12.25 -5.43 1.26
CA ASP A 43 -12.77 -6.34 0.25
C ASP A 43 -11.74 -6.55 -0.87
N ASP A 44 -11.96 -7.55 -1.73
CA ASP A 44 -11.04 -7.93 -2.80
C ASP A 44 -10.68 -6.74 -3.70
N ASP A 45 -11.65 -5.92 -4.10
CA ASP A 45 -11.43 -4.73 -4.93
C ASP A 45 -10.56 -3.68 -4.21
N GLN A 46 -10.80 -3.48 -2.91
CA GLN A 46 -9.99 -2.58 -2.09
C GLN A 46 -8.58 -3.12 -1.88
N GLU A 47 -8.40 -4.43 -1.74
CA GLU A 47 -7.07 -5.01 -1.63
C GLU A 47 -6.29 -4.82 -2.94
N ASP A 48 -6.90 -5.13 -4.08
CA ASP A 48 -6.31 -4.95 -5.41
C ASP A 48 -5.88 -3.50 -5.68
N LEU A 49 -6.71 -2.52 -5.31
CA LEU A 49 -6.35 -1.11 -5.44
C LEU A 49 -5.19 -0.69 -4.53
N ALA A 50 -5.10 -1.24 -3.32
CA ALA A 50 -3.98 -0.98 -2.43
C ALA A 50 -2.68 -1.58 -2.97
N ILE A 51 -2.74 -2.81 -3.48
CA ILE A 51 -1.60 -3.48 -4.11
C ILE A 51 -1.20 -2.75 -5.39
N LEU A 52 -2.15 -2.26 -6.19
CA LEU A 52 -1.86 -1.50 -7.41
C LEU A 52 -1.07 -0.23 -7.10
N ALA A 53 -1.45 0.52 -6.05
CA ALA A 53 -0.73 1.71 -5.62
C ALA A 53 0.72 1.39 -5.23
N LEU A 54 0.96 0.27 -4.55
CA LEU A 54 2.31 -0.20 -4.23
C LEU A 54 3.07 -0.62 -5.50
N TYR A 55 2.44 -1.43 -6.36
CA TYR A 55 3.05 -1.94 -7.58
C TYR A 55 3.46 -0.84 -8.56
N ARG A 56 2.72 0.28 -8.60
CA ARG A 56 3.05 1.44 -9.42
C ARG A 56 4.37 2.11 -9.05
N VAL A 57 4.88 1.92 -7.84
CA VAL A 57 6.23 2.39 -7.48
C VAL A 57 7.30 1.70 -8.32
N ASP A 58 7.12 0.42 -8.64
CA ASP A 58 8.04 -0.37 -9.46
C ASP A 58 7.66 -0.32 -10.96
N ARG A 59 6.36 -0.11 -11.26
CA ARG A 59 5.79 -0.08 -12.62
C ARG A 59 4.82 1.11 -12.76
N PRO A 60 5.31 2.33 -13.04
CA PRO A 60 4.51 3.57 -12.96
C PRO A 60 3.21 3.62 -13.78
N HIS A 61 3.09 2.77 -14.81
CA HIS A 61 1.93 2.72 -15.71
C HIS A 61 1.11 1.44 -15.55
N ALA A 62 1.32 0.67 -14.48
CA ALA A 62 0.58 -0.55 -14.23
C ALA A 62 -0.92 -0.27 -14.03
N THR A 63 -1.73 -1.16 -14.57
CA THR A 63 -3.18 -1.21 -14.47
C THR A 63 -3.63 -2.39 -13.61
N ILE A 64 -4.91 -2.44 -13.23
CA ILE A 64 -5.50 -3.62 -12.56
C ILE A 64 -5.32 -4.89 -13.41
N GLY A 65 -5.42 -4.77 -14.74
CA GLY A 65 -5.17 -5.91 -15.63
C GLY A 65 -3.76 -6.47 -15.52
N ASP A 66 -2.76 -5.60 -15.30
CA ASP A 66 -1.37 -6.01 -15.10
C ASP A 66 -1.15 -6.66 -13.73
N LEU A 67 -2.01 -6.36 -12.74
CA LEU A 67 -1.96 -6.96 -11.40
C LEU A 67 -2.13 -8.48 -11.48
N HIS A 68 -3.07 -8.95 -12.30
CA HIS A 68 -3.32 -10.37 -12.53
C HIS A 68 -2.16 -11.10 -13.23
N GLN A 69 -1.19 -10.37 -13.79
CA GLN A 69 -0.01 -10.92 -14.45
C GLN A 69 1.23 -10.87 -13.52
N ILE A 70 1.10 -10.36 -12.30
CA ILE A 70 2.21 -10.28 -11.35
C ILE A 70 2.63 -11.70 -10.94
N PRO A 71 3.95 -11.99 -10.89
CA PRO A 71 4.44 -13.24 -10.33
C PRO A 71 3.92 -13.44 -8.90
N PRO A 72 3.40 -14.63 -8.52
CA PRO A 72 2.79 -14.84 -7.20
C PRO A 72 3.68 -14.44 -6.02
N LEU A 73 4.99 -14.59 -6.15
CA LEU A 73 5.97 -14.18 -5.13
C LEU A 73 6.03 -12.66 -4.94
N ALA A 74 5.96 -11.88 -6.03
CA ALA A 74 5.93 -10.43 -5.96
C ALA A 74 4.61 -9.95 -5.36
N LEU A 75 3.49 -10.56 -5.78
CA LEU A 75 2.17 -10.27 -5.21
C LEU A 75 2.13 -10.54 -3.70
N SER A 76 2.68 -11.68 -3.25
CA SER A 76 2.78 -12.04 -1.84
C SER A 76 3.57 -11.01 -1.02
N SER A 77 4.60 -10.39 -1.60
CA SER A 77 5.36 -9.34 -0.91
C SER A 77 4.49 -8.11 -0.61
N TYR A 78 3.61 -7.71 -1.53
CA TYR A 78 2.71 -6.58 -1.31
C TYR A 78 1.61 -6.90 -0.30
N HIS A 79 1.03 -8.11 -0.34
CA HIS A 79 0.10 -8.55 0.71
C HIS A 79 0.76 -8.58 2.08
N GLN A 80 2.02 -9.03 2.19
CA GLN A 80 2.74 -9.02 3.44
C GLN A 80 2.90 -7.60 3.98
N MET A 81 3.21 -6.61 3.14
CA MET A 81 3.29 -5.21 3.57
C MET A 81 1.94 -4.68 4.09
N LEU A 82 0.83 -5.03 3.44
CA LEU A 82 -0.51 -4.64 3.92
C LEU A 82 -0.86 -5.34 5.23
N HIS A 83 -0.50 -6.62 5.36
CA HIS A 83 -0.69 -7.39 6.58
C HIS A 83 0.14 -6.84 7.74
N ASP A 84 1.39 -6.46 7.50
CA ASP A 84 2.26 -5.85 8.51
C ASP A 84 1.64 -4.54 9.03
N LEU A 85 1.07 -3.73 8.14
CA LEU A 85 0.35 -2.52 8.53
C LEU A 85 -0.92 -2.84 9.34
N ALA A 86 -1.67 -3.85 8.92
CA ALA A 86 -2.85 -4.35 9.61
C ALA A 86 -2.52 -4.89 11.01
N SER A 87 -1.37 -5.55 11.18
CA SER A 87 -0.91 -6.08 12.46
C SER A 87 -0.63 -4.98 13.49
N GLU A 88 -0.23 -3.80 13.02
CA GLU A 88 -0.08 -2.58 13.83
C GLU A 88 -1.42 -1.85 14.08
N GLY A 89 -2.53 -2.35 13.53
CA GLY A 89 -3.86 -1.78 13.67
C GLY A 89 -4.18 -0.67 12.67
N PHE A 90 -3.44 -0.59 11.56
CA PHE A 90 -3.63 0.43 10.51
C PHE A 90 -3.98 -0.19 9.16
N GLY A 91 -4.66 0.56 8.29
CA GLY A 91 -5.00 0.08 6.96
C GLY A 91 -5.38 1.19 5.99
N PRO A 92 -5.35 0.91 4.67
CA PRO A 92 -5.77 1.85 3.66
C PRO A 92 -7.28 2.09 3.73
N LEU A 93 -7.68 3.35 3.82
CA LEU A 93 -9.07 3.76 3.73
C LEU A 93 -9.51 3.78 2.27
N MET A 94 -10.83 3.82 2.04
CA MET A 94 -11.33 4.09 0.70
C MET A 94 -10.80 5.43 0.20
N PRO A 95 -10.41 5.53 -1.08
CA PRO A 95 -10.19 6.83 -1.68
C PRO A 95 -11.47 7.65 -1.48
N VAL A 96 -11.32 8.88 -0.97
CA VAL A 96 -12.46 9.78 -0.88
C VAL A 96 -12.85 10.09 -2.33
N PRO A 97 -14.08 9.78 -2.79
CA PRO A 97 -14.54 10.19 -4.11
C PRO A 97 -14.60 11.71 -4.12
N GLY A 98 -13.52 12.36 -4.55
CA GLY A 98 -13.32 13.80 -4.43
C GLY A 98 -11.86 14.28 -4.43
N ALA A 99 -10.87 13.41 -4.23
CA ALA A 99 -9.45 13.78 -4.33
C ALA A 99 -8.93 13.79 -5.79
N SER A 100 -9.76 14.26 -6.73
CA SER A 100 -9.34 14.65 -8.07
C SER A 100 -9.74 16.10 -8.26
N ALA A 101 -8.84 17.02 -7.89
CA ALA A 101 -8.67 18.35 -8.48
C ALA A 101 -7.66 19.12 -7.61
N PHE A 102 -6.42 19.24 -8.09
CA PHE A 102 -5.80 20.49 -8.55
C PHE A 102 -4.33 20.24 -8.90
#